data_AF-A0A7C3RD74-F1
#
_entry.id   AF-A0A7C3RD74-F1
#
_cell.length_a   1.000
_cell.length_b   1.000
_cell.length_c   1.000
_cell.angle_alpha   90.00
_cell.angle_beta   90.00
_cell.angle_gamma   90.00
#
_symmetry.space_group_name_H-M   'P 1'
#
loop_
_entity.id
_entity.type
_entity.pdbx_description
1 polymer ?
#
loop_
_entity_poly.entity_id
_entity_poly.type
_entity_poly.pdbx_seq_one_letter_code
_entity_poly.pdbx_strand_id
1 'polypeptide(L)'
;MPFFTPPNWLFAPAWTVLYLLIGLVLYICWINGFWNNQKLKFAFFLQLALNFLWSPLFFGLQNPLLGLFDIITLDLAVIATVILLHRHSKLAFLLMLPYLAWILFATLLNFFIIILNP
;
A
#
# COMPACT_ATOMS: atom_id res chain seq x y z
N MET A 1 5.62 5.83 -23.21
CA MET A 1 5.64 6.01 -21.74
C MET A 1 4.56 7.03 -21.37
N PRO A 2 3.75 6.82 -20.32
CA PRO A 2 2.79 7.82 -19.87
C PRO A 2 3.49 9.14 -19.52
N PHE A 3 2.92 10.30 -19.87
CA PHE A 3 3.55 11.60 -19.56
C PHE A 3 3.68 11.87 -18.05
N PHE A 4 2.94 11.12 -17.22
CA PHE A 4 2.89 11.27 -15.77
C PHE A 4 3.72 10.21 -15.01
N THR A 5 4.60 9.44 -15.66
CA THR A 5 5.54 8.57 -14.94
C THR A 5 6.49 9.42 -14.11
N PRO A 6 6.43 9.39 -12.76
CA PRO A 6 7.44 10.06 -11.97
C PRO A 6 8.78 9.37 -12.21
N PRO A 7 9.89 10.11 -12.08
CA PRO A 7 11.19 9.54 -12.31
C PRO A 7 11.44 8.38 -11.31
N ASN A 8 12.01 7.27 -11.79
CA ASN A 8 12.15 6.02 -11.03
C ASN A 8 12.79 6.21 -9.65
N TRP A 9 13.67 7.21 -9.49
CA TRP A 9 14.31 7.52 -8.21
C TRP A 9 13.31 7.96 -7.12
N LEU A 10 12.15 8.52 -7.48
CA LEU A 10 11.16 9.02 -6.52
C LEU A 10 10.44 7.89 -5.78
N PHE A 11 10.37 6.70 -6.37
CA PHE A 11 9.71 5.55 -5.75
C PHE A 11 10.42 5.11 -4.46
N ALA A 12 11.75 5.09 -4.45
CA ALA A 12 12.51 4.61 -3.29
C ALA A 12 12.33 5.50 -2.02
N PRO A 13 12.47 6.84 -2.09
CA PRO A 13 12.16 7.73 -0.98
C PRO A 13 10.69 7.66 -0.55
N ALA A 14 9.75 7.63 -1.51
CA ALA A 14 8.33 7.54 -1.21
C ALA A 14 8.02 6.27 -0.38
N TRP A 15 8.44 5.10 -0.85
CA TRP A 15 8.27 3.84 -0.13
C TRP A 15 8.94 3.85 1.25
N THR A 16 10.12 4.46 1.37
CA THR A 16 10.82 4.56 2.65
C THR A 16 10.01 5.36 3.68
N VAL A 17 9.47 6.52 3.28
CA VAL A 17 8.60 7.33 4.14
C VAL A 17 7.34 6.56 4.50
N LEU A 18 6.72 5.86 3.55
CA LEU A 18 5.52 5.07 3.78
C LEU A 18 5.76 3.91 4.74
N TYR A 19 6.89 3.21 4.64
CA TYR A 19 7.24 2.14 5.58
C TYR A 19 7.46 2.68 6.99
N LEU A 20 8.05 3.88 7.14
CA LEU A 20 8.14 4.54 8.44
C LEU A 20 6.76 4.87 9.01
N LEU A 21 5.83 5.36 8.18
CA LEU A 21 4.45 5.63 8.59
C LEU A 21 3.71 4.35 9.01
N ILE A 22 3.84 3.27 8.24
CA ILE A 22 3.25 1.96 8.54
C ILE A 22 3.81 1.41 9.87
N GLY A 23 5.12 1.53 10.08
CA GLY A 23 5.77 1.16 11.34
C GLY A 23 5.30 2.00 12.54
N LEU A 24 5.12 3.30 12.34
CA LEU A 24 4.57 4.19 13.37
C LEU A 24 3.13 3.83 13.72
N VAL A 25 2.30 3.49 12.72
CA VAL A 25 0.92 3.01 12.93
C VAL A 25 0.91 1.71 13.72
N LEU A 26 1.83 0.77 13.42
CA LEU A 26 1.98 -0.47 14.19
C LEU A 26 2.33 -0.17 15.65
N TYR A 27 3.27 0.75 15.88
CA TYR A 27 3.66 1.18 17.23
C TYR A 27 2.47 1.80 18.00
N ILE A 28 1.69 2.66 17.35
CA ILE A 28 0.47 3.26 17.94
C ILE A 28 -0.55 2.17 18.29
N CYS A 29 -0.75 1.17 17.42
CA CYS A 29 -1.65 0.05 17.70
C CYS A 29 -1.20 -0.80 18.88
N TRP A 30 0.12 -0.97 19.05
CA TRP A 30 0.71 -1.72 20.15
C TRP A 30 0.52 -1.00 21.49
N ILE A 31 0.91 0.27 21.59
CA ILE A 31 0.88 1.02 22.86
C ILE A 31 -0.56 1.29 23.35
N ASN A 32 -1.52 1.44 22.43
CA ASN A 32 -2.93 1.66 22.77
C ASN A 32 -3.74 0.36 22.91
N GLY A 33 -3.10 -0.82 22.81
CA GLY A 33 -3.75 -2.11 23.06
C GLY A 33 -4.73 -2.59 21.98
N PHE A 34 -4.86 -1.89 20.86
CA PHE A 34 -5.74 -2.28 19.75
C PHE A 34 -5.20 -3.48 18.97
N TRP A 35 -3.92 -3.81 19.17
CA TRP A 35 -3.30 -4.97 18.53
C TRP A 35 -4.03 -6.27 18.86
N ASN A 36 -4.77 -6.41 19.96
CA ASN A 36 -5.53 -7.64 20.25
C ASN A 36 -6.66 -7.96 19.26
N ASN A 37 -7.06 -7.00 18.41
CA ASN A 37 -8.08 -7.21 17.38
C ASN A 37 -7.53 -8.08 16.22
N GLN A 38 -7.98 -9.33 16.16
CA GLN A 38 -7.53 -10.29 15.13
C GLN A 38 -7.82 -9.82 13.70
N LYS A 39 -8.93 -9.11 13.46
CA LYS A 39 -9.26 -8.58 12.14
C LYS A 39 -8.26 -7.51 11.69
N LEU A 40 -7.87 -6.63 12.63
CA LEU A 40 -6.87 -5.60 12.38
C LEU A 40 -5.50 -6.22 12.09
N LYS A 41 -5.06 -7.20 12.91
CA LYS A 41 -3.80 -7.92 12.66
C LYS A 41 -3.79 -8.56 11.28
N PHE A 42 -4.86 -9.30 10.94
CA PHE A 42 -4.96 -9.98 9.67
C PHE A 42 -4.90 -9.01 8.49
N ALA A 43 -5.71 -7.93 8.51
CA ALA A 43 -5.69 -6.92 7.46
C ALA A 43 -4.31 -6.24 7.33
N PHE A 44 -3.66 -5.94 8.46
CA PHE A 44 -2.35 -5.30 8.49
C PHE A 44 -1.24 -6.19 7.92
N PHE A 45 -1.23 -7.49 8.25
CA PHE A 45 -0.25 -8.42 7.68
C PHE A 45 -0.56 -8.76 6.22
N LEU A 46 -1.84 -8.86 5.85
CA LEU A 46 -2.25 -9.09 4.47
C LEU A 46 -1.76 -7.95 3.56
N GLN A 47 -2.00 -6.69 3.94
CA GLN A 47 -1.50 -5.56 3.14
C GLN A 47 0.03 -5.54 3.07
N LEU A 48 0.74 -5.94 4.13
CA LEU A 48 2.20 -5.95 4.12
C LEU A 48 2.75 -7.05 3.19
N ALA A 49 2.12 -8.23 3.20
CA ALA A 49 2.48 -9.34 2.32
C ALA A 49 2.24 -9.00 0.84
N LEU A 50 1.05 -8.45 0.52
CA LEU A 50 0.73 -7.98 -0.83
C LEU A 50 1.69 -6.87 -1.28
N ASN A 51 1.99 -5.92 -0.39
CA ASN A 51 2.95 -4.86 -0.69
C ASN A 51 4.35 -5.41 -1.07
N PHE A 52 4.80 -6.44 -0.35
CA PHE A 52 6.08 -7.09 -0.62
C PHE A 52 6.08 -7.90 -1.92
N LEU A 53 4.93 -8.49 -2.29
CA LEU A 53 4.76 -9.23 -3.55
C LEU A 53 4.68 -8.32 -4.77
N TRP A 54 4.16 -7.11 -4.62
CA TRP A 54 3.99 -6.18 -5.73
C TRP A 54 5.29 -5.86 -6.47
N SER A 55 6.37 -5.54 -5.74
CA SER A 55 7.65 -5.13 -6.35
C SER A 55 8.29 -6.26 -7.20
N PRO A 56 8.40 -7.52 -6.72
CA PRO A 56 8.83 -8.66 -7.52
C PRO A 56 7.92 -8.96 -8.72
N LEU A 57 6.59 -8.86 -8.57
CA LEU A 57 5.65 -9.15 -9.66
C LEU A 57 5.79 -8.12 -10.79
N PHE A 58 5.90 -6.84 -10.43
CA PHE A 58 5.97 -5.75 -11.40
C PHE A 58 7.35 -5.61 -12.05
N PHE A 59 8.42 -5.56 -11.25
CA PHE A 59 9.79 -5.33 -11.75
C PHE A 59 10.56 -6.62 -12.05
N GLY A 60 10.35 -7.67 -11.26
CA GLY A 60 11.08 -8.94 -11.40
C GLY A 60 10.53 -9.80 -12.54
N LEU A 61 9.22 -10.09 -12.49
CA LEU A 61 8.55 -10.88 -13.53
C LEU A 61 8.15 -10.05 -14.75
N GLN A 62 8.29 -8.72 -14.69
CA GLN A 62 7.91 -7.81 -15.77
C GLN A 62 6.50 -8.12 -16.32
N ASN A 63 5.57 -8.48 -15.44
CA ASN A 63 4.21 -8.84 -15.79
C ASN A 63 3.25 -7.80 -15.21
N PRO A 64 2.95 -6.72 -15.95
CA PRO A 64 2.08 -5.64 -15.48
C PRO A 64 0.69 -6.13 -15.07
N LEU A 65 0.14 -7.14 -15.77
CA LEU A 65 -1.18 -7.71 -15.47
C LEU A 65 -1.22 -8.35 -14.08
N LEU A 66 -0.24 -9.19 -13.74
CA LEU A 66 -0.14 -9.78 -12.40
C LEU A 66 0.08 -8.70 -11.34
N GLY A 67 0.93 -7.72 -11.63
CA GLY A 67 1.12 -6.56 -10.74
C GLY A 67 -0.15 -5.72 -10.55
N LEU A 68 -1.05 -5.69 -11.53
CA LEU A 68 -2.32 -4.95 -11.44
C LEU A 68 -3.31 -5.68 -10.53
N PHE A 69 -3.44 -7.00 -10.67
CA PHE A 69 -4.28 -7.80 -9.76
C PHE A 69 -3.79 -7.72 -8.32
N ASP A 70 -2.47 -7.81 -8.12
CA ASP A 70 -1.87 -7.71 -6.79
C ASP A 70 -2.10 -6.33 -6.17
N ILE A 71 -1.85 -5.23 -6.92
CA ILE A 71 -2.03 -3.88 -6.36
C ILE A 71 -3.48 -3.51 -6.09
N ILE A 72 -4.44 -3.99 -6.91
CA ILE A 72 -5.87 -3.81 -6.60
C ILE A 72 -6.24 -4.57 -5.32
N THR A 73 -5.68 -5.76 -5.12
CA THR A 73 -5.89 -6.53 -3.89
C THR A 73 -5.26 -5.82 -2.70
N LEU A 74 -4.09 -5.22 -2.88
CA LEU A 74 -3.42 -4.39 -1.88
C LEU A 74 -4.27 -3.18 -1.50
N ASP A 75 -4.82 -2.46 -2.48
CA ASP A 75 -5.71 -1.31 -2.25
C ASP A 75 -6.87 -1.68 -1.32
N LEU A 76 -7.54 -2.80 -1.60
CA LEU A 76 -8.63 -3.31 -0.77
C LEU A 76 -8.17 -3.66 0.66
N ALA A 77 -7.01 -4.30 0.81
CA ALA A 77 -6.45 -4.66 2.11
C ALA A 77 -6.06 -3.42 2.94
N VAL A 78 -5.53 -2.38 2.30
CA VAL A 78 -5.19 -1.11 2.94
C VAL A 78 -6.45 -0.35 3.33
N ILE A 79 -7.47 -0.27 2.47
CA ILE A 79 -8.77 0.32 2.79
C ILE A 79 -9.40 -0.37 4.01
N ALA A 80 -9.39 -1.71 4.05
CA ALA A 80 -9.88 -2.47 5.19
C ALA A 80 -9.11 -2.11 6.48
N THR A 81 -7.79 -2.00 6.40
CA THR A 81 -6.94 -1.57 7.53
C THR A 81 -7.29 -0.16 8.00
N VAL A 82 -7.43 0.79 7.08
CA VAL A 82 -7.82 2.18 7.35
C VAL A 82 -9.18 2.25 8.06
N ILE A 83 -10.19 1.53 7.58
CA ILE A 83 -11.53 1.49 8.18
C ILE A 83 -11.49 0.92 9.60
N LEU A 84 -10.72 -0.15 9.82
CA LEU A 84 -10.56 -0.75 11.14
C LEU A 84 -9.84 0.22 12.10
N LEU A 85 -8.79 0.90 11.64
CA LEU A 85 -8.07 1.90 12.44
C LEU A 85 -8.91 3.12 12.77
N HIS A 86 -9.79 3.56 11.89
CA HIS A 86 -10.67 4.72 12.11
C HIS A 86 -11.50 4.59 13.40
N ARG A 87 -11.92 3.37 13.74
CA ARG A 87 -12.71 3.08 14.94
C ARG A 87 -11.90 3.12 16.24
N HIS A 88 -10.57 3.06 16.14
CA HIS A 88 -9.68 2.94 17.29
C HIS A 88 -8.79 4.18 17.50
N SER A 89 -8.27 4.79 16.43
CA SER A 89 -7.40 5.96 16.52
C SER A 89 -7.48 6.83 15.27
N LYS A 90 -7.89 8.09 15.45
CA LYS A 90 -7.86 9.10 14.38
C LYS A 90 -6.44 9.34 13.85
N LEU A 91 -5.43 9.28 14.71
CA LEU A 91 -4.04 9.49 14.32
C LEU A 91 -3.55 8.35 13.40
N ALA A 92 -3.76 7.09 13.81
CA ALA A 92 -3.36 5.93 13.01
C ALA A 92 -4.07 5.89 11.64
N PHE A 93 -5.36 6.25 11.63
CA PHE A 93 -6.14 6.43 10.42
C PHE A 93 -5.54 7.50 9.49
N LEU A 94 -5.24 8.69 10.00
CA LEU A 94 -4.69 9.80 9.21
C LEU A 94 -3.31 9.46 8.63
N LEU A 95 -2.45 8.75 9.38
CA LEU A 95 -1.11 8.35 8.92
C LEU A 95 -1.15 7.31 7.79
N MET A 96 -2.24 6.54 7.67
CA MET A 96 -2.43 5.59 6.56
C MET A 96 -3.00 6.24 5.29
N LEU A 97 -3.55 7.47 5.35
CA LEU A 97 -4.09 8.14 4.16
C LEU A 97 -3.03 8.47 3.10
N PRO A 98 -1.83 8.99 3.46
CA PRO A 98 -0.74 9.18 2.48
C PRO A 98 -0.35 7.86 1.80
N TYR A 99 -0.38 6.76 2.55
CA TYR A 99 -0.10 5.43 2.00
C TYR A 99 -1.17 5.00 1.00
N LEU A 100 -2.46 5.12 1.36
CA LEU A 100 -3.57 4.81 0.46
C LEU A 100 -3.52 5.65 -0.83
N ALA A 101 -3.22 6.95 -0.72
CA ALA A 101 -3.08 7.81 -1.89
C ALA A 101 -1.94 7.36 -2.82
N TRP A 102 -0.82 6.92 -2.26
CA TRP A 102 0.32 6.43 -3.03
C TRP A 102 0.05 5.13 -3.76
N ILE A 103 -0.59 4.15 -3.12
CA ILE A 103 -0.92 2.87 -3.77
C ILE A 103 -1.96 3.04 -4.87
N LEU A 104 -2.99 3.88 -4.66
CA LEU A 104 -3.96 4.22 -5.72
C LEU A 104 -3.29 4.88 -6.92
N PHE A 105 -2.31 5.75 -6.66
CA PHE A 105 -1.49 6.33 -7.71
C PHE A 105 -0.68 5.28 -8.48
N ALA A 106 -0.06 4.34 -7.78
CA ALA A 106 0.65 3.22 -8.40
C ALA A 106 -0.29 2.28 -9.17
N THR A 107 -1.52 2.07 -8.73
CA THR A 107 -2.55 1.29 -9.45
C THR A 107 -2.90 1.96 -10.77
N LEU A 108 -3.16 3.27 -10.75
CA LEU A 108 -3.40 4.05 -11.97
C LEU A 108 -2.20 3.97 -12.92
N LEU A 109 -0.97 4.11 -12.40
CA LEU A 109 0.23 4.03 -13.22
C LEU A 109 0.35 2.66 -13.90
N ASN A 110 0.16 1.56 -13.16
CA ASN A 110 0.23 0.21 -13.70
C ASN A 110 -0.84 -0.01 -14.79
N PHE A 111 -2.07 0.44 -14.54
CA PHE A 111 -3.16 0.38 -15.52
C PHE A 111 -2.82 1.12 -16.82
N PHE A 112 -2.27 2.34 -16.74
CA PHE A 112 -1.85 3.09 -17.92
C PHE A 112 -0.66 2.43 -18.66
N ILE A 113 0.23 1.75 -17.94
CA ILE A 113 1.34 1.00 -18.57
C ILE A 113 0.79 -0.15 -19.42
N ILE A 114 -0.23 -0.87 -18.93
CA ILE A 114 -0.91 -1.92 -19.69
C ILE A 114 -1.60 -1.36 -20.93
N ILE A 115 -2.33 -0.24 -20.81
CA ILE A 115 -3.05 0.35 -21.95
C ILE A 115 -2.10 0.90 -23.01
N LEU A 116 -0.99 1.52 -22.60
CA LEU A 116 -0.05 2.19 -23.51
C LEU A 116 1.03 1.27 -24.09
N ASN A 117 1.18 0.04 -23.56
CA ASN A 117 2.02 -1.02 -24.11
C ASN A 117 1.21 -2.32 -24.21
N PRO A 118 0.34 -2.46 -25.23
CA PRO A 118 -0.40 -3.69 -25.49
C PRO A 118 0.48 -4.87 -25.91
#